data_AF-A0A942QQ66-F1
#
_entry.id   AF-A0A942QQ66-F1
#
_cell.length_a   1.000
_cell.length_b   1.000
_cell.length_c   1.000
_cell.angle_alpha   90.00
_cell.angle_beta   90.00
_cell.angle_gamma   90.00
#
_symmetry.space_group_name_H-M   'P 1'
#
loop_
_entity.id
_entity.type
_entity.pdbx_description
1 polymer ?
#
loop_
_entity_poly.entity_id
_entity_poly.type
_entity_poly.pdbx_seq_one_letter_code
_entity_poly.pdbx_strand_id
1 'polypeptide(L)'
;MARKARNLLRKPRPLVCHARKAIPGELTGNLDEDCETLKRLIGTEGDLEWRLLYSRGHHRAALFYFANMVDVTLLSQGVIRPIQRYECPLEPAVLAQAVVEVPGYNMARAALELAQAIAGGQAVLVCDGYREGLILDATKVAERNIERAASEDVLIGPHDSFSESLDTNLALLRKRLSSPNLKHKLLNVGRVSSTGVAVLYVAGIVNDKLVEEVLQRIERLDIDHLYARSLGDLICDTPLAILPLLRNTERPPRAVAALLEGRVIVIVDGDPGALIIPSFAPEALQSAEDYYERPAVATFLRGVRLLGTIIAAFLPGLWVAAVGFHHAILPPALFRSIQAAREGVPLPTVVEMIVLLIAFDIIVEASTRMPMRVGQALGIVGGIILGQAAVQAGFVSPGKVIIVSLTGLATFTQPSPALLGPLRVIKYVVLVFCSALGLFGATWSIILLALQVSSFRSFGYPYMYPLSPFAWRGALDVFVRAPMQWQPLRPTLQSENTRRMGKTPSLSKRRPGGDA
;
A
#
# COMPACT_ATOMS: atom_id res chain seq x y z
N MET A 1 9.07 -5.45 42.02
CA MET A 1 8.46 -5.32 40.68
C MET A 1 7.85 -3.93 40.37
N ALA A 2 7.53 -3.07 41.35
CA ALA A 2 6.95 -1.74 41.08
C ALA A 2 7.94 -0.64 40.61
N ARG A 3 9.26 -0.85 40.71
CA ARG A 3 10.29 0.14 40.32
C ARG A 3 10.70 0.08 38.84
N LYS A 4 10.50 -1.04 38.14
CA LYS A 4 10.81 -1.18 36.69
C LYS A 4 9.72 -0.58 35.77
N ALA A 5 8.49 -0.43 36.26
CA ALA A 5 7.39 0.17 35.49
C ALA A 5 7.48 1.70 35.37
N ARG A 6 8.22 2.38 36.26
CA ARG A 6 8.39 3.85 36.23
C ARG A 6 9.37 4.34 35.15
N ASN A 7 10.22 3.47 34.61
CA ASN A 7 11.17 3.82 33.55
C ASN A 7 10.56 3.81 32.13
N LEU A 8 9.32 3.33 31.96
CA LEU A 8 8.58 3.40 30.69
C LEU A 8 7.81 4.71 30.50
N LEU A 9 7.80 5.58 31.52
CA LEU A 9 7.21 6.92 31.48
C LEU A 9 8.29 8.01 31.35
N ARG A 10 9.35 7.77 30.55
CA ARG A 10 10.21 8.87 30.12
C ARG A 10 9.35 9.84 29.31
N LYS A 11 9.15 11.05 29.85
CA LYS A 11 8.64 12.19 29.09
C LYS A 11 9.40 12.23 27.75
N PRO A 12 8.72 12.27 26.59
CA PRO A 12 9.41 12.39 25.32
C PRO A 12 10.27 13.65 25.38
N ARG A 13 11.55 13.51 25.00
CA ARG A 13 12.46 14.65 24.89
C ARG A 13 11.77 15.75 24.08
N PRO A 14 11.88 17.03 24.49
CA PRO A 14 11.39 18.13 23.66
C PRO A 14 12.07 18.04 22.29
N LEU A 15 11.30 18.42 21.26
CA LEU A 15 11.67 18.45 19.85
C LEU A 15 13.16 18.76 19.65
N VAL A 16 13.96 17.73 19.40
CA VAL A 16 15.21 17.93 18.68
C VAL A 16 14.82 17.79 17.23
N CYS A 17 14.31 18.89 16.67
CA CYS A 17 14.43 19.13 15.24
C CYS A 17 15.94 19.10 14.97
N HIS A 18 16.47 17.98 14.48
CA HIS A 18 17.84 17.97 13.99
C HIS A 18 17.94 19.03 12.89
N ALA A 19 18.68 20.09 13.21
CA ALA A 19 19.21 21.12 12.34
C ALA A 19 18.39 21.42 11.07
N ARG A 20 17.24 22.10 11.21
CA ARG A 20 16.87 23.06 10.16
C ARG A 20 17.95 24.14 10.18
N LYS A 21 18.95 24.06 9.30
CA LYS A 21 19.64 25.29 8.85
C LYS A 21 18.53 26.29 8.52
N ALA A 22 18.62 27.51 9.06
CA ALA A 22 17.59 28.53 8.88
C ALA A 22 17.25 28.64 7.39
N ILE A 23 16.09 28.10 7.00
CA ILE A 23 15.58 28.24 5.65
C ILE A 23 15.18 29.72 5.56
N PRO A 24 15.72 30.51 4.63
CA PRO A 24 15.31 31.90 4.49
C PRO A 24 13.79 31.92 4.24
N GLY A 25 13.09 32.69 5.06
CA GLY A 25 11.62 32.75 5.04
C GLY A 25 11.07 33.45 3.80
N GLU A 26 11.87 34.28 3.14
CA GLU A 26 11.52 35.11 1.99
C GLU A 26 12.60 35.02 0.91
N LEU A 27 12.22 35.29 -0.34
CA LEU A 27 13.16 35.42 -1.45
C LEU A 27 14.11 36.60 -1.24
N THR A 28 15.37 36.39 -1.63
CA THR A 28 16.46 37.35 -1.45
C THR A 28 16.43 38.44 -2.53
N GLY A 29 15.91 38.12 -3.72
CA GLY A 29 15.95 38.96 -4.91
C GLY A 29 17.17 38.70 -5.80
N ASN A 30 18.07 37.79 -5.38
CA ASN A 30 19.14 37.27 -6.22
C ASN A 30 18.67 35.95 -6.83
N LEU A 31 18.49 35.91 -8.16
CA LEU A 31 17.93 34.76 -8.86
C LEU A 31 18.71 33.46 -8.57
N ASP A 32 20.03 33.54 -8.51
CA ASP A 32 20.88 32.35 -8.35
C ASP A 32 20.73 31.73 -6.94
N GLU A 33 20.67 32.56 -5.89
CA GLU A 33 20.43 32.13 -4.50
C GLU A 33 19.02 31.60 -4.28
N ASP A 34 18.03 32.26 -4.88
CA ASP A 34 16.63 31.88 -4.78
C ASP A 34 16.36 30.57 -5.52
N CYS A 35 16.99 30.36 -6.69
CA CYS A 35 16.96 29.10 -7.41
C CYS A 35 17.57 27.95 -6.61
N GLU A 36 18.73 28.16 -5.98
CA GLU A 36 19.34 27.15 -5.10
C GLU A 36 18.45 26.83 -3.90
N THR A 37 17.80 27.84 -3.32
CA THR A 37 16.90 27.66 -2.18
C THR A 37 15.69 26.80 -2.56
N LEU A 38 15.04 27.08 -3.68
CA LEU A 38 13.92 26.27 -4.19
C LEU A 38 14.36 24.84 -4.55
N LYS A 39 15.51 24.69 -5.20
CA LYS A 39 16.12 23.38 -5.51
C LYS A 39 16.41 22.56 -4.24
N ARG A 40 16.89 23.18 -3.16
CA ARG A 40 17.13 22.50 -1.88
C ARG A 40 15.83 22.10 -1.19
N LEU A 41 14.78 22.91 -1.27
CA LEU A 41 13.48 22.61 -0.66
C LEU A 41 12.76 21.46 -1.36
N ILE A 42 12.71 21.48 -2.69
CA ILE A 42 11.98 20.51 -3.50
C ILE A 42 12.83 19.28 -3.80
N GLY A 43 14.17 19.40 -3.74
CA GLY A 43 15.10 18.37 -4.18
C GLY A 43 15.32 18.48 -5.69
N THR A 44 16.55 18.22 -6.12
CA THR A 44 16.96 18.30 -7.53
C THR A 44 16.87 16.97 -8.27
N GLU A 45 16.54 15.88 -7.57
CA GLU A 45 16.54 14.54 -8.13
C GLU A 45 15.15 14.21 -8.70
N GLY A 46 15.08 13.86 -9.99
CA GLY A 46 13.85 13.42 -10.66
C GLY A 46 13.25 14.43 -11.66
N ASP A 47 11.92 14.55 -11.67
CA ASP A 47 11.11 15.18 -12.73
C ASP A 47 10.90 16.70 -12.57
N LEU A 48 11.60 17.34 -11.62
CA LEU A 48 11.53 18.79 -11.47
C LEU A 48 12.28 19.44 -12.63
N GLU A 49 11.53 19.98 -13.58
CA GLU A 49 12.11 20.78 -14.66
C GLU A 49 12.24 22.24 -14.21
N TRP A 50 13.38 22.82 -14.54
CA TRP A 50 13.57 24.25 -14.40
C TRP A 50 14.21 24.81 -15.66
N ARG A 51 13.77 25.99 -16.09
CA ARG A 51 14.26 26.66 -17.29
C ARG A 51 14.62 28.10 -16.98
N LEU A 52 15.82 28.50 -17.38
CA LEU A 52 16.23 29.90 -17.35
C LEU A 52 15.73 30.59 -18.61
N LEU A 53 14.99 31.67 -18.43
CA LEU A 53 14.40 32.49 -19.47
C LEU A 53 15.14 33.83 -19.53
N TYR A 54 15.37 34.28 -20.75
CA TYR A 54 15.94 35.60 -21.03
C TYR A 54 14.92 36.42 -21.79
N SER A 55 14.64 37.61 -21.29
CA SER A 55 13.88 38.64 -22.01
C SER A 55 14.77 39.31 -23.07
N ARG A 56 14.16 39.92 -24.09
CA ARG A 56 14.88 40.76 -25.07
C ARG A 56 15.66 41.90 -24.42
N GLY A 57 15.22 42.39 -23.27
CA GLY A 57 15.91 43.39 -22.46
C GLY A 57 17.08 42.84 -21.64
N HIS A 58 17.54 41.60 -21.88
CA HIS A 58 18.57 40.90 -21.10
C HIS A 58 18.24 40.65 -19.62
N HIS A 59 16.98 40.74 -19.23
CA HIS A 59 16.52 40.36 -17.90
C HIS A 59 16.38 38.84 -17.77
N ARG A 60 16.77 38.29 -16.60
CA ARG A 60 16.75 36.85 -16.32
C ARG A 60 15.53 36.48 -15.49
N ALA A 61 14.94 35.33 -15.78
CA ALA A 61 13.92 34.70 -14.93
C ALA A 61 14.09 33.19 -14.93
N ALA A 62 13.66 32.53 -13.87
CA ALA A 62 13.67 31.07 -13.75
C ALA A 62 12.24 30.54 -13.60
N LEU A 63 11.87 29.58 -14.45
CA LEU A 63 10.59 28.90 -14.41
C LEU A 63 10.79 27.48 -13.84
N PHE A 64 10.02 27.12 -12.83
CA PHE A 64 10.03 25.80 -12.16
C PHE A 64 8.67 25.12 -12.31
N TYR A 65 8.65 23.84 -12.70
CA TYR A 65 7.42 23.05 -12.79
C TYR A 65 7.73 21.55 -12.78
N PHE A 66 6.72 20.74 -12.46
CA PHE A 66 6.77 19.29 -12.72
C PHE A 66 6.14 18.99 -14.08
N ALA A 67 6.92 18.41 -14.99
CA ALA A 67 6.47 18.17 -16.37
C ALA A 67 5.23 17.25 -16.46
N ASN A 68 5.08 16.32 -15.51
CA ASN A 68 3.94 15.40 -15.45
C ASN A 68 2.66 15.98 -14.83
N MET A 69 2.71 17.18 -14.23
CA MET A 69 1.55 17.81 -13.59
C MET A 69 1.08 19.09 -14.29
N VAL A 70 1.88 19.60 -15.24
CA VAL A 70 1.65 20.90 -15.89
C VAL A 70 1.45 20.74 -17.39
N ASP A 71 0.58 21.56 -17.97
CA ASP A 71 0.43 21.62 -19.42
C ASP A 71 1.59 22.42 -20.03
N VAL A 72 2.54 21.68 -20.61
CA VAL A 72 3.74 22.24 -21.26
C VAL A 72 3.38 23.14 -22.45
N THR A 73 2.27 22.86 -23.14
CA THR A 73 1.82 23.69 -24.28
C THR A 73 1.31 25.04 -23.80
N LEU A 74 0.51 25.05 -22.73
CA LEU A 74 0.03 26.27 -22.09
C LEU A 74 1.19 27.09 -21.53
N LEU A 75 2.15 26.47 -20.84
CA LEU A 75 3.35 27.18 -20.38
C LEU A 75 4.19 27.75 -21.53
N SER A 76 4.38 26.97 -22.60
CA SER A 76 5.20 27.42 -23.73
C SER A 76 4.57 28.61 -24.45
N GLN A 77 3.25 28.61 -24.61
CA GLN A 77 2.53 29.66 -25.34
C GLN A 77 2.22 30.86 -24.46
N GLY A 78 1.78 30.64 -23.22
CA GLY A 78 1.32 31.70 -22.32
C GLY A 78 2.38 32.30 -21.40
N VAL A 79 3.56 31.67 -21.26
CA VAL A 79 4.62 32.17 -20.35
C VAL A 79 5.96 32.32 -21.07
N ILE A 80 6.48 31.24 -21.67
CA ILE A 80 7.83 31.23 -22.21
C ILE A 80 7.98 32.20 -23.39
N ARG A 81 7.10 32.09 -24.41
CA ARG A 81 7.15 32.95 -25.61
C ARG A 81 6.89 34.43 -25.29
N PRO A 82 5.91 34.80 -24.44
CA PRO A 82 5.70 36.19 -24.06
C PRO A 82 6.89 36.81 -23.33
N ILE A 83 7.50 36.10 -22.37
CA ILE A 83 8.68 36.60 -21.64
C ILE A 83 9.86 36.82 -22.60
N GLN A 84 10.08 35.91 -23.56
CA GLN A 84 11.14 36.05 -24.56
C GLN A 84 10.95 37.25 -25.49
N ARG A 85 9.71 37.71 -25.70
CA ARG A 85 9.39 38.87 -26.55
C ARG A 85 9.34 40.17 -25.76
N TYR A 86 9.27 40.10 -24.43
CA TYR A 86 9.19 41.26 -23.56
C TYR A 86 10.52 42.00 -23.50
N GLU A 87 10.50 43.33 -23.59
CA GLU A 87 11.69 44.19 -23.65
C GLU A 87 11.94 44.96 -22.35
N CYS A 88 10.93 45.11 -21.50
CA CYS A 88 11.01 45.86 -20.24
C CYS A 88 11.49 44.99 -19.05
N PRO A 89 11.82 45.61 -17.90
CA PRO A 89 12.14 44.89 -16.67
C PRO A 89 11.03 43.91 -16.26
N LEU A 90 11.44 42.71 -15.86
CA LEU A 90 10.56 41.60 -15.50
C LEU A 90 9.92 41.78 -14.12
N GLU A 91 9.16 42.87 -13.94
CA GLU A 91 8.42 43.11 -12.70
C GLU A 91 7.25 42.13 -12.58
N PRO A 92 7.17 41.31 -11.50
CA PRO A 92 6.17 40.25 -11.37
C PRO A 92 4.72 40.73 -11.52
N ALA A 93 4.38 41.91 -10.99
CA ALA A 93 3.04 42.48 -11.06
C ALA A 93 2.64 42.89 -12.50
N VAL A 94 3.59 43.45 -13.26
CA VAL A 94 3.38 43.88 -14.64
C VAL A 94 3.30 42.65 -15.56
N LEU A 95 4.18 41.67 -15.34
CA LEU A 95 4.18 40.42 -16.08
C LEU A 95 2.85 39.67 -15.93
N ALA A 96 2.34 39.58 -14.71
CA ALA A 96 1.11 38.86 -14.42
C ALA A 96 -0.12 39.49 -15.09
N GLN A 97 -0.16 40.82 -15.22
CA GLN A 97 -1.31 41.53 -15.81
C GLN A 97 -1.21 41.70 -17.33
N ALA A 98 -0.01 41.86 -17.87
CA ALA A 98 0.18 42.35 -19.25
C ALA A 98 0.86 41.36 -20.19
N VAL A 99 1.49 40.30 -19.68
CA VAL A 99 2.37 39.43 -20.48
C VAL A 99 2.00 37.96 -20.36
N VAL A 100 1.59 37.52 -19.18
CA VAL A 100 1.28 36.11 -18.93
C VAL A 100 -0.16 35.78 -19.33
N GLU A 101 -0.32 34.88 -20.28
CA GLU A 101 -1.62 34.40 -20.76
C GLU A 101 -1.94 33.03 -20.13
N VAL A 102 -2.24 33.03 -18.83
CA VAL A 102 -2.52 31.82 -18.04
C VAL A 102 -3.88 31.99 -17.33
N PRO A 103 -4.67 30.92 -17.12
CA PRO A 103 -6.01 31.01 -16.50
C PRO A 103 -6.07 31.71 -15.15
N GLY A 104 -5.01 31.63 -14.36
CA GLY A 104 -4.91 32.29 -13.07
C GLY A 104 -3.47 32.41 -12.59
N TYR A 105 -3.21 33.39 -11.73
CA TYR A 105 -1.92 33.60 -11.10
C TYR A 105 -2.07 34.07 -9.65
N ASN A 106 -1.08 33.77 -8.82
CA ASN A 106 -0.92 34.28 -7.46
C ASN A 106 0.52 34.73 -7.25
N MET A 107 0.76 35.61 -6.28
CA MET A 107 2.10 36.09 -5.94
C MET A 107 2.46 35.71 -4.51
N ALA A 108 3.67 35.22 -4.32
CA ALA A 108 4.16 34.83 -3.00
C ALA A 108 5.61 35.27 -2.80
N ARG A 109 5.93 35.70 -1.58
CA ARG A 109 7.29 36.08 -1.15
C ARG A 109 8.02 34.93 -0.46
N ALA A 110 7.27 34.02 0.15
CA ALA A 110 7.83 32.96 0.95
C ALA A 110 8.30 31.80 0.07
N ALA A 111 9.58 31.43 0.16
CA ALA A 111 10.15 30.32 -0.60
C ALA A 111 9.43 28.98 -0.31
N LEU A 112 8.92 28.81 0.91
CA LEU A 112 8.14 27.62 1.28
C LEU A 112 6.78 27.58 0.58
N GLU A 113 6.11 28.72 0.43
CA GLU A 113 4.81 28.82 -0.25
C GLU A 113 4.97 28.52 -1.74
N LEU A 114 6.03 29.05 -2.37
CA LEU A 114 6.40 28.72 -3.75
C LEU A 114 6.73 27.23 -3.92
N ALA A 115 7.50 26.64 -3.00
CA ALA A 115 7.80 25.21 -3.03
C ALA A 115 6.54 24.34 -2.84
N GLN A 116 5.57 24.79 -2.03
CA GLN A 116 4.27 24.13 -1.88
C GLN A 116 3.42 24.24 -3.15
N ALA A 117 3.43 25.39 -3.82
CA ALA A 117 2.75 25.58 -5.10
C ALA A 117 3.31 24.66 -6.18
N ILE A 118 4.65 24.56 -6.29
CA ILE A 118 5.31 23.62 -7.21
C ILE A 118 4.93 22.17 -6.87
N ALA A 119 4.97 21.79 -5.59
CA ALA A 119 4.54 20.46 -5.14
C ALA A 119 3.03 20.17 -5.37
N GLY A 120 2.22 21.22 -5.47
CA GLY A 120 0.81 21.16 -5.84
C GLY A 120 0.55 20.99 -7.34
N GLY A 121 1.59 21.03 -8.18
CA GLY A 121 1.47 20.91 -9.64
C GLY A 121 1.29 22.24 -10.36
N GLN A 122 1.57 23.37 -9.71
CA GLN A 122 1.57 24.69 -10.35
C GLN A 122 2.97 25.01 -10.88
N ALA A 123 3.06 25.93 -11.84
CA ALA A 123 4.35 26.44 -12.30
C ALA A 123 4.71 27.70 -11.50
N VAL A 124 5.99 27.92 -11.24
CA VAL A 124 6.47 29.11 -10.51
C VAL A 124 7.55 29.81 -11.32
N LEU A 125 7.36 31.12 -11.52
CA LEU A 125 8.30 32.01 -12.17
C LEU A 125 8.95 32.93 -11.13
N VAL A 126 10.28 32.93 -11.06
CA VAL A 126 11.08 33.83 -10.22
C VAL A 126 11.86 34.78 -11.13
N CYS A 127 11.77 36.09 -10.89
CA CYS A 127 12.43 37.11 -11.71
C CYS A 127 13.63 37.71 -10.98
N ASP A 128 14.71 37.97 -11.71
CA ASP A 128 15.94 38.54 -11.15
C ASP A 128 15.71 39.97 -10.64
N GLY A 129 16.19 40.28 -9.43
CA GLY A 129 16.01 41.57 -8.77
C GLY A 129 14.73 41.73 -7.94
N TYR A 130 13.83 40.74 -7.92
CA TYR A 130 12.55 40.82 -7.22
C TYR A 130 12.41 39.76 -6.12
N ARG A 131 11.82 40.16 -4.99
CA ARG A 131 11.56 39.28 -3.83
C ARG A 131 10.22 38.56 -3.88
N GLU A 132 9.57 38.57 -5.03
CA GLU A 132 8.25 37.99 -5.27
C GLU A 132 8.33 36.99 -6.41
N GLY A 133 7.79 35.80 -6.18
CA GLY A 133 7.59 34.78 -7.20
C GLY A 133 6.15 34.77 -7.68
N LEU A 134 5.97 34.50 -8.97
CA LEU A 134 4.66 34.37 -9.61
C LEU A 134 4.29 32.89 -9.71
N ILE A 135 3.22 32.49 -9.04
CA ILE A 135 2.61 31.17 -9.12
C ILE A 135 1.60 31.21 -10.28
N LEU A 136 1.75 30.29 -11.22
CA LEU A 136 1.01 30.22 -12.47
C LEU A 136 0.17 28.95 -12.49
N ASP A 137 -1.14 29.11 -12.67
CA ASP A 137 -2.05 27.97 -12.78
C ASP A 137 -2.03 27.39 -14.20
N ALA A 138 -1.04 26.54 -14.44
CA ALA A 138 -0.90 25.75 -15.66
C ALA A 138 -1.20 24.27 -15.41
N THR A 139 -1.99 23.97 -14.38
CA THR A 139 -2.20 22.60 -13.91
C THR A 139 -2.85 21.74 -15.00
N LYS A 140 -2.22 20.63 -15.36
CA LYS A 140 -2.78 19.66 -16.30
C LYS A 140 -3.85 18.85 -15.57
N VAL A 141 -5.12 19.09 -15.91
CA VAL A 141 -6.19 18.18 -15.49
C VAL A 141 -6.02 16.91 -16.32
N ALA A 142 -5.70 15.79 -15.68
CA ALA A 142 -5.62 14.49 -16.35
C ALA A 142 -7.00 14.13 -16.91
N GLU A 143 -7.23 14.43 -18.19
CA GLU A 143 -8.41 14.01 -18.95
C GLU A 143 -8.23 12.56 -19.39
N ARG A 144 -8.50 11.57 -18.51
CA ARG A 144 -9.13 10.29 -18.90
C ARG A 144 -9.32 9.29 -17.75
N ASN A 145 -10.35 8.46 -17.98
CA ASN A 145 -10.76 7.21 -17.34
C ASN A 145 -9.74 6.62 -16.37
N ILE A 146 -9.74 7.13 -15.14
CA ILE A 146 -9.16 6.36 -14.05
C ILE A 146 -10.03 5.10 -13.90
N GLU A 147 -9.46 3.96 -14.24
CA GLU A 147 -10.15 2.68 -14.17
C GLU A 147 -10.30 2.21 -12.72
N ARG A 148 -11.25 1.32 -12.49
CA ARG A 148 -11.41 0.68 -11.18
C ARG A 148 -10.27 -0.31 -10.97
N ALA A 149 -9.74 -0.36 -9.75
CA ALA A 149 -8.77 -1.39 -9.37
C ALA A 149 -9.39 -2.78 -9.60
N ALA A 150 -8.78 -3.59 -10.47
CA ALA A 150 -9.29 -4.91 -10.79
C ALA A 150 -9.05 -5.91 -9.65
N SER A 151 -7.91 -5.77 -8.95
CA SER A 151 -7.51 -6.68 -7.86
C SER A 151 -7.94 -6.19 -6.47
N GLU A 152 -8.15 -4.87 -6.30
CA GLU A 152 -8.57 -4.24 -5.04
C GLU A 152 -9.85 -3.41 -5.22
N ASP A 153 -10.89 -4.00 -5.80
CA ASP A 153 -12.21 -3.35 -5.92
C ASP A 153 -12.84 -3.15 -4.54
N VAL A 154 -13.54 -2.03 -4.38
CA VAL A 154 -14.04 -1.56 -3.09
C VAL A 154 -15.43 -0.97 -3.26
N LEU A 155 -16.31 -1.30 -2.32
CA LEU A 155 -17.67 -0.76 -2.27
C LEU A 155 -17.70 0.70 -1.82
N ILE A 156 -16.81 1.10 -0.90
CA ILE A 156 -16.78 2.42 -0.28
C ILE A 156 -15.36 3.01 -0.28
N GLY A 157 -15.18 4.09 -1.03
CA GLY A 157 -13.93 4.85 -1.07
C GLY A 157 -13.62 5.37 -2.47
N PRO A 158 -12.44 5.97 -2.68
CA PRO A 158 -11.99 6.36 -4.01
C PRO A 158 -11.89 5.13 -4.92
N HIS A 159 -12.38 5.23 -6.15
CA HIS A 159 -12.28 4.14 -7.14
C HIS A 159 -11.01 4.22 -7.99
N ASP A 160 -10.16 5.22 -7.75
CA ASP A 160 -8.96 5.40 -8.54
C ASP A 160 -7.93 4.29 -8.34
N SER A 161 -7.33 3.87 -9.44
CA SER A 161 -6.26 2.89 -9.49
C SER A 161 -5.02 3.44 -10.21
N PHE A 162 -3.88 2.79 -10.00
CA PHE A 162 -2.68 3.00 -10.79
C PHE A 162 -2.87 2.47 -12.22
N SER A 163 -2.19 3.11 -13.16
CA SER A 163 -2.12 2.71 -14.58
C SER A 163 -0.75 2.11 -14.90
N GLU A 164 -0.55 1.59 -16.10
CA GLU A 164 0.77 1.10 -16.53
C GLU A 164 1.80 2.22 -16.75
N SER A 165 1.37 3.50 -16.80
CA SER A 165 2.26 4.63 -17.04
C SER A 165 2.87 5.17 -15.74
N LEU A 166 4.20 5.13 -15.65
CA LEU A 166 4.95 5.67 -14.51
C LEU A 166 4.65 7.16 -14.26
N ASP A 167 4.62 7.99 -15.30
CA ASP A 167 4.37 9.44 -15.18
C ASP A 167 2.98 9.74 -14.61
N THR A 168 1.96 9.01 -15.07
CA THR A 168 0.59 9.13 -14.58
C THR A 168 0.52 8.75 -13.10
N ASN A 169 1.18 7.66 -12.71
CA ASN A 169 1.17 7.18 -11.33
C ASN A 169 1.88 8.15 -10.37
N LEU A 170 2.98 8.76 -10.81
CA LEU A 170 3.67 9.81 -10.06
C LEU A 170 2.78 11.06 -9.86
N ALA A 171 2.09 11.49 -10.92
CA ALA A 171 1.16 12.61 -10.85
C ALA A 171 -0.01 12.33 -9.89
N LEU A 172 -0.57 11.11 -9.89
CA LEU A 172 -1.62 10.69 -8.96
C LEU A 172 -1.18 10.78 -7.49
N LEU A 173 0.05 10.33 -7.19
CA LEU A 173 0.60 10.40 -5.84
C LEU A 173 0.87 11.84 -5.39
N ARG A 174 1.47 12.69 -6.25
CA ARG A 174 1.73 14.10 -5.93
C ARG A 174 0.46 14.92 -5.74
N LYS A 175 -0.56 14.67 -6.57
CA LYS A 175 -1.88 15.31 -6.42
C LYS A 175 -2.53 15.00 -5.07
N ARG A 176 -2.31 13.80 -4.54
CA ARG A 176 -2.83 13.37 -3.24
C ARG A 176 -1.96 13.80 -2.06
N LEU A 177 -0.65 13.90 -2.26
CA LEU A 177 0.34 14.29 -1.27
C LEU A 177 1.16 15.49 -1.77
N SER A 178 0.54 16.67 -1.77
CA SER A 178 1.16 17.92 -2.20
C SER A 178 2.11 18.46 -1.13
N SER A 179 3.26 17.82 -0.99
CA SER A 179 4.29 18.20 -0.02
C SER A 179 5.66 18.25 -0.69
N PRO A 180 6.46 19.32 -0.47
CA PRO A 180 7.84 19.36 -0.97
C PRO A 180 8.75 18.31 -0.32
N ASN A 181 8.29 17.68 0.78
CA ASN A 181 9.01 16.58 1.43
C ASN A 181 8.78 15.22 0.74
N LEU A 182 7.83 15.10 -0.18
CA LEU A 182 7.69 13.92 -1.02
C LEU A 182 8.84 13.95 -2.03
N LYS A 183 9.79 13.04 -1.85
CA LYS A 183 10.93 12.86 -2.74
C LYS A 183 10.74 11.60 -3.56
N HIS A 184 11.33 11.57 -4.74
CA HIS A 184 11.41 10.37 -5.55
C HIS A 184 12.76 10.29 -6.25
N LYS A 185 13.19 9.07 -6.56
CA LYS A 185 14.37 8.79 -7.37
C LYS A 185 13.96 7.94 -8.55
N LEU A 186 14.34 8.37 -9.75
CA LEU A 186 14.18 7.60 -10.98
C LEU A 186 15.44 6.78 -11.23
N LEU A 187 15.24 5.49 -11.47
CA LEU A 187 16.27 4.52 -11.83
C LEU A 187 15.87 3.86 -13.15
N ASN A 188 16.87 3.47 -13.94
CA ASN A 188 16.67 2.68 -15.15
C ASN A 188 17.28 1.30 -14.91
N VAL A 189 16.47 0.25 -15.04
CA VAL A 189 16.88 -1.14 -14.76
C VAL A 189 16.77 -1.97 -16.04
N GLY A 190 17.82 -2.72 -16.34
CA GLY A 190 17.88 -3.67 -17.46
C GLY A 190 18.97 -3.35 -18.48
N ARG A 191 19.69 -4.39 -18.94
CA ARG A 191 20.80 -4.27 -19.91
C ARG A 191 20.33 -4.09 -21.35
N VAL A 192 19.33 -4.88 -21.76
CA VAL A 192 18.82 -4.91 -23.13
C VAL A 192 17.69 -3.91 -23.31
N SER A 193 16.81 -3.82 -22.31
CA SER A 193 15.72 -2.85 -22.26
C SER A 193 15.84 -2.03 -20.98
N SER A 194 15.81 -0.72 -21.10
CA SER A 194 15.84 0.20 -19.96
C SER A 194 14.41 0.42 -19.45
N THR A 195 14.01 -0.30 -18.39
CA THR A 195 12.72 -0.10 -17.73
C THR A 195 12.86 0.97 -16.64
N GLY A 196 11.99 1.98 -16.64
CA GLY A 196 11.95 3.01 -15.62
C GLY A 196 11.38 2.48 -14.29
N VAL A 197 12.04 2.81 -13.18
CA VAL A 197 11.63 2.47 -11.82
C VAL A 197 11.69 3.74 -10.96
N ALA A 198 10.57 4.08 -10.32
CA ALA A 198 10.49 5.21 -9.41
C ALA A 198 10.43 4.74 -7.96
N VAL A 199 11.35 5.22 -7.12
CA VAL A 199 11.37 4.98 -5.67
C VAL A 199 10.92 6.26 -4.96
N LEU A 200 9.76 6.23 -4.30
CA LEU A 200 9.16 7.37 -3.61
C LEU A 200 9.21 7.22 -2.09
N TYR A 201 9.44 8.32 -1.39
CA TYR A 201 9.48 8.39 0.07
C TYR A 201 9.22 9.81 0.59
N VAL A 202 8.86 9.94 1.87
CA VAL A 202 8.67 11.25 2.50
C VAL A 202 9.84 11.56 3.43
N ALA A 203 10.65 12.55 3.04
CA ALA A 203 11.80 13.01 3.80
C ALA A 203 11.38 13.53 5.19
N GLY A 204 12.11 13.12 6.22
CA GLY A 204 11.81 13.44 7.62
C GLY A 204 10.66 12.64 8.24
N ILE A 205 10.07 11.69 7.50
CA ILE A 205 9.17 10.66 8.05
C ILE A 205 9.83 9.29 7.98
N VAL A 206 10.29 8.87 6.80
CA VAL A 206 10.95 7.57 6.58
C VAL A 206 12.31 7.51 7.28
N ASN A 207 12.75 6.31 7.65
CA ASN A 207 14.14 6.05 8.03
C ASN A 207 15.03 6.01 6.79
N ASP A 208 16.02 6.90 6.70
CA ASP A 208 16.88 7.03 5.52
C ASP A 208 17.61 5.73 5.16
N LYS A 209 17.95 4.90 6.15
CA LYS A 209 18.58 3.58 5.92
C LYS A 209 17.72 2.62 5.11
N LEU A 210 16.40 2.69 5.28
CA LEU A 210 15.47 1.87 4.50
C LEU A 210 15.46 2.31 3.03
N VAL A 211 15.51 3.63 2.79
CA VAL A 211 15.58 4.18 1.44
C VAL A 211 16.88 3.76 0.75
N GLU A 212 18.01 3.89 1.44
CA GLU A 212 19.32 3.45 0.95
C GLU A 212 19.35 1.96 0.61
N GLU A 213 18.83 1.11 1.49
CA GLU A 213 18.77 -0.34 1.25
C GLU A 213 17.92 -0.68 0.01
N VAL A 214 16.77 -0.03 -0.17
CA VAL A 214 15.91 -0.23 -1.35
C VAL A 214 16.65 0.18 -2.64
N LEU A 215 17.27 1.36 -2.65
CA LEU A 215 18.03 1.84 -3.81
C LEU A 215 19.19 0.90 -4.15
N GLN A 216 19.99 0.52 -3.16
CA GLN A 216 21.13 -0.38 -3.35
C GLN A 216 20.71 -1.73 -3.92
N ARG A 217 19.56 -2.28 -3.51
CA ARG A 217 19.08 -3.56 -4.06
C ARG A 217 18.63 -3.44 -5.50
N ILE A 218 17.95 -2.35 -5.86
CA ILE A 218 17.50 -2.11 -7.24
C ILE A 218 18.69 -1.84 -8.17
N GLU A 219 19.66 -1.02 -7.74
CA GLU A 219 20.85 -0.69 -8.51
C GLU A 219 21.79 -1.88 -8.75
N ARG A 220 21.76 -2.89 -7.88
CA ARG A 220 22.56 -4.13 -8.03
C ARG A 220 21.96 -5.12 -9.03
N LEU A 221 20.75 -4.89 -9.54
CA LEU A 221 20.10 -5.81 -10.46
C LEU A 221 20.78 -5.77 -11.84
N ASP A 222 21.45 -6.87 -12.19
CA ASP A 222 22.01 -7.10 -13.52
C ASP A 222 21.16 -8.14 -14.28
N ILE A 223 20.13 -7.65 -14.98
CA ILE A 223 19.17 -8.45 -15.74
C ILE A 223 18.99 -7.87 -17.15
N ASP A 224 18.58 -8.69 -18.12
CA ASP A 224 18.39 -8.22 -19.50
C ASP A 224 17.16 -7.32 -19.65
N HIS A 225 16.05 -7.72 -19.02
CA HIS A 225 14.77 -7.01 -19.02
C HIS A 225 14.09 -7.19 -17.67
N LEU A 226 13.57 -6.08 -17.11
CA LEU A 226 12.73 -6.12 -15.92
C LEU A 226 11.27 -6.33 -16.32
N TYR A 227 10.73 -7.51 -16.05
CA TYR A 227 9.28 -7.71 -16.12
C TYR A 227 8.62 -6.94 -14.97
N ALA A 228 7.61 -6.14 -15.27
CA ALA A 228 7.07 -5.12 -14.37
C ALA A 228 6.73 -5.67 -12.96
N ARG A 229 6.13 -6.87 -12.87
CA ARG A 229 5.76 -7.53 -11.62
C ARG A 229 6.89 -8.32 -10.93
N SER A 230 7.99 -8.59 -11.62
CA SER A 230 9.10 -9.42 -11.13
C SER A 230 10.04 -8.69 -10.18
N LEU A 231 10.01 -7.34 -10.16
CA LEU A 231 10.91 -6.55 -9.32
C LEU A 231 10.83 -6.97 -7.85
N GLY A 232 9.62 -7.22 -7.36
CA GLY A 232 9.40 -7.63 -5.98
C GLY A 232 10.16 -8.91 -5.61
N ASP A 233 10.13 -9.92 -6.48
CA ASP A 233 10.79 -11.20 -6.22
C ASP A 233 12.32 -11.07 -6.25
N LEU A 234 12.84 -10.15 -7.08
CA LEU A 234 14.28 -9.89 -7.23
C LEU A 234 14.90 -9.12 -6.04
N ILE A 235 14.13 -8.25 -5.40
CA ILE A 235 14.61 -7.43 -4.26
C ILE A 235 14.26 -8.03 -2.89
N CYS A 236 13.47 -9.12 -2.86
CA CYS A 236 13.05 -9.80 -1.65
C CYS A 236 14.21 -10.50 -0.90
N ASP A 237 14.14 -10.51 0.42
CA ASP A 237 15.11 -11.22 1.27
C ASP A 237 15.05 -12.75 1.11
N THR A 238 13.84 -13.29 0.88
CA THR A 238 13.60 -14.74 0.77
C THR A 238 12.80 -15.05 -0.50
N PRO A 239 13.44 -15.38 -1.63
CA PRO A 239 12.74 -15.58 -2.91
C PRO A 239 11.80 -16.80 -2.91
N LEU A 240 12.08 -17.81 -2.07
CA LEU A 240 11.26 -19.03 -1.95
C LEU A 240 10.20 -18.92 -0.84
N ALA A 241 9.92 -17.71 -0.34
CA ALA A 241 8.90 -17.53 0.69
C ALA A 241 7.51 -17.82 0.12
N ILE A 242 6.77 -18.73 0.79
CA ILE A 242 5.37 -19.00 0.45
C ILE A 242 4.50 -17.78 0.72
N LEU A 243 4.83 -16.98 1.75
CA LEU A 243 4.08 -15.78 2.12
C LEU A 243 4.64 -14.54 1.41
N PRO A 244 3.78 -13.60 0.98
CA PRO A 244 4.22 -12.38 0.31
C PRO A 244 4.97 -11.47 1.30
N LEU A 245 6.27 -11.30 1.07
CA LEU A 245 7.14 -10.43 1.87
C LEU A 245 7.13 -8.96 1.44
N LEU A 246 6.50 -8.70 0.29
CA LEU A 246 6.20 -7.38 -0.23
C LEU A 246 4.70 -7.24 -0.43
N ARG A 247 4.20 -6.02 -0.32
CA ARG A 247 2.79 -5.73 -0.53
C ARG A 247 2.64 -4.93 -1.82
N ASN A 248 1.95 -5.51 -2.80
CA ASN A 248 1.49 -4.76 -3.97
C ASN A 248 0.15 -4.08 -3.63
N THR A 249 -0.07 -2.89 -4.16
CA THR A 249 -1.36 -2.22 -4.18
C THR A 249 -1.61 -1.53 -5.51
N GLU A 250 -2.81 -1.69 -6.05
CA GLU A 250 -3.28 -0.95 -7.23
C GLU A 250 -3.88 0.41 -6.83
N ARG A 251 -3.97 0.72 -5.53
CA ARG A 251 -4.72 1.88 -5.02
C ARG A 251 -3.77 3.01 -4.58
N PRO A 252 -3.79 4.17 -5.26
CA PRO A 252 -3.03 5.36 -4.85
C PRO A 252 -3.30 5.81 -3.40
N PRO A 253 -4.55 5.82 -2.88
CA PRO A 253 -4.81 6.18 -1.48
C PRO A 253 -4.04 5.32 -0.47
N ARG A 254 -3.85 4.03 -0.76
CA ARG A 254 -3.14 3.09 0.13
C ARG A 254 -1.64 3.36 0.11
N ALA A 255 -1.08 3.62 -1.06
CA ALA A 255 0.32 4.02 -1.21
C ALA A 255 0.62 5.34 -0.46
N VAL A 256 -0.27 6.33 -0.54
CA VAL A 256 -0.12 7.60 0.21
C VAL A 256 -0.18 7.36 1.72
N ALA A 257 -1.09 6.52 2.21
CA ALA A 257 -1.15 6.17 3.62
C ALA A 257 0.16 5.51 4.10
N ALA A 258 0.72 4.60 3.29
CA ALA A 258 1.99 3.95 3.58
C ALA A 258 3.17 4.94 3.59
N LEU A 259 3.25 5.87 2.63
CA LEU A 259 4.24 6.97 2.62
C LEU A 259 4.18 7.80 3.91
N LEU A 260 2.98 8.15 4.35
CA LEU A 260 2.74 8.89 5.58
C LEU A 260 3.04 8.10 6.86
N GLU A 261 3.15 6.78 6.77
CA GLU A 261 3.61 5.89 7.85
C GLU A 261 5.13 5.72 7.89
N GLY A 262 5.85 6.31 6.94
CA GLY A 262 7.31 6.21 6.84
C GLY A 262 7.77 4.98 6.06
N ARG A 263 7.01 4.56 5.05
CA ARG A 263 7.38 3.47 4.13
C ARG A 263 7.88 4.02 2.81
N VAL A 264 8.54 3.16 2.04
CA VAL A 264 9.00 3.42 0.69
C VAL A 264 8.01 2.78 -0.29
N ILE A 265 7.71 3.51 -1.36
CA ILE A 265 6.90 3.02 -2.48
C ILE A 265 7.81 2.85 -3.69
N VAL A 266 7.67 1.74 -4.40
CA VAL A 266 8.36 1.50 -5.68
C VAL A 266 7.31 1.29 -6.76
N ILE A 267 7.42 2.05 -7.84
CA ILE A 267 6.57 1.95 -9.04
C ILE A 267 7.46 1.55 -10.20
N VAL A 268 7.01 0.57 -10.99
CA VAL A 268 7.72 0.11 -12.19
C VAL A 268 6.90 0.51 -13.40
N ASP A 269 7.57 1.05 -14.42
CA ASP A 269 6.92 1.38 -15.68
C ASP A 269 6.38 0.10 -16.34
N GLY A 270 5.11 0.11 -16.73
CA GLY A 270 4.39 -1.05 -17.26
C GLY A 270 3.62 -1.90 -16.23
N ASP A 271 3.73 -1.65 -14.91
CA ASP A 271 2.91 -2.32 -13.87
C ASP A 271 1.79 -1.39 -13.40
N PRO A 272 0.50 -1.82 -13.42
CA PRO A 272 -0.60 -1.04 -12.86
C PRO A 272 -0.67 -1.09 -11.33
N GLY A 273 0.47 -1.28 -10.66
CA GLY A 273 0.59 -1.49 -9.22
C GLY A 273 1.81 -0.79 -8.62
N ALA A 274 1.80 -0.67 -7.29
CA ALA A 274 2.91 -0.10 -6.53
C ALA A 274 3.31 -1.04 -5.39
N LEU A 275 4.62 -1.24 -5.21
CA LEU A 275 5.19 -2.04 -4.14
C LEU A 275 5.39 -1.19 -2.88
N ILE A 276 4.82 -1.61 -1.76
CA ILE A 276 4.98 -1.00 -0.44
C ILE A 276 6.06 -1.76 0.35
N ILE A 277 7.06 -1.02 0.85
CA ILE A 277 8.23 -1.56 1.54
C ILE A 277 8.48 -0.81 2.87
N PRO A 278 8.66 -1.50 4.01
CA PRO A 278 8.48 -2.94 4.23
C PRO A 278 7.01 -3.36 4.33
N SER A 279 6.77 -4.66 4.22
CA SER A 279 5.46 -5.29 4.43
C SER A 279 5.43 -6.11 5.72
N PHE A 280 4.25 -6.24 6.33
CA PHE A 280 4.04 -7.00 7.55
C PHE A 280 2.87 -7.98 7.42
N ALA A 281 3.03 -9.18 7.97
CA ALA A 281 2.04 -10.25 7.91
C ALA A 281 0.64 -9.84 8.39
N PRO A 282 0.49 -9.16 9.54
CA PRO A 282 -0.84 -8.84 10.06
C PRO A 282 -1.64 -7.88 9.16
N GLU A 283 -0.95 -7.13 8.30
CA GLU A 283 -1.58 -6.19 7.38
C GLU A 283 -2.17 -6.87 6.16
N ALA A 284 -1.78 -8.11 5.87
CA ALA A 284 -2.39 -8.92 4.82
C ALA A 284 -3.88 -9.20 5.11
N LEU A 285 -4.27 -9.19 6.39
CA LEU A 285 -5.65 -9.35 6.85
C LEU A 285 -6.47 -8.04 6.79
N GLN A 286 -5.83 -6.90 6.49
CA GLN A 286 -6.46 -5.58 6.47
C GLN A 286 -6.86 -5.16 5.05
N SER A 287 -8.12 -4.77 4.89
CA SER A 287 -8.63 -4.15 3.66
C SER A 287 -8.44 -2.63 3.70
N ALA A 288 -8.34 -1.99 2.53
CA ALA A 288 -8.37 -0.52 2.44
C ALA A 288 -9.72 0.05 2.92
N GLU A 289 -10.81 -0.71 2.73
CA GLU A 289 -12.17 -0.37 3.17
C GLU A 289 -12.30 -0.19 4.68
N ASP A 290 -11.45 -0.88 5.45
CA ASP A 290 -11.49 -0.85 6.91
C ASP A 290 -11.43 0.58 7.43
N TYR A 291 -10.71 1.46 6.74
CA TYR A 291 -10.51 2.85 7.12
C TYR A 291 -11.61 3.81 6.64
N TYR A 292 -12.45 3.39 5.71
CA TYR A 292 -13.63 4.16 5.25
C TYR A 292 -14.90 3.80 6.01
N GLU A 293 -14.96 2.60 6.60
CA GLU A 293 -16.12 2.11 7.34
C GLU A 293 -16.32 2.77 8.72
N ARG A 294 -17.35 2.35 9.46
CA ARG A 294 -17.43 2.65 10.91
C ARG A 294 -16.49 1.73 11.71
N PRO A 295 -15.78 2.21 12.74
CA PRO A 295 -14.79 1.41 13.48
C PRO A 295 -15.33 0.08 14.05
N ALA A 296 -16.57 0.06 14.55
CA ALA A 296 -17.20 -1.15 15.08
C ALA A 296 -17.46 -2.20 13.98
N VAL A 297 -17.96 -1.79 12.82
CA VAL A 297 -18.22 -2.66 11.66
C VAL A 297 -16.89 -3.19 11.11
N ALA A 298 -15.90 -2.31 10.91
CA ALA A 298 -14.57 -2.71 10.45
C ALA A 298 -13.90 -3.74 11.39
N THR A 299 -14.04 -3.55 12.70
CA THR A 299 -13.50 -4.50 13.70
C THR A 299 -14.19 -5.86 13.62
N PHE A 300 -15.52 -5.89 13.47
CA PHE A 300 -16.26 -7.13 13.26
C PHE A 300 -15.81 -7.85 11.99
N LEU A 301 -15.69 -7.13 10.86
CA LEU A 301 -15.25 -7.70 9.59
C LEU A 301 -13.80 -8.22 9.63
N ARG A 302 -12.91 -7.55 10.38
CA ARG A 302 -11.55 -8.07 10.66
C ARG A 302 -11.58 -9.39 11.43
N GLY A 303 -12.49 -9.53 12.40
CA GLY A 303 -12.73 -10.79 13.11
C GLY A 303 -13.21 -11.91 12.18
N VAL A 304 -14.14 -11.61 11.27
CA VAL A 304 -14.61 -12.56 10.25
C VAL A 304 -13.47 -13.01 9.34
N ARG A 305 -12.61 -12.09 8.89
CA ARG A 305 -11.42 -12.41 8.08
C ARG A 305 -10.41 -13.28 8.81
N LEU A 306 -10.17 -13.00 10.10
CA LEU A 306 -9.29 -13.83 10.91
C LEU A 306 -9.85 -15.26 11.05
N LEU A 307 -11.14 -15.39 11.36
CA LEU A 307 -11.81 -16.70 11.41
C LEU A 307 -11.77 -17.41 10.06
N GLY A 308 -12.01 -16.68 8.97
CA GLY A 308 -11.90 -17.20 7.60
C GLY A 308 -10.50 -17.72 7.29
N THR A 309 -9.45 -17.00 7.71
CA THR A 309 -8.06 -17.44 7.54
C THR A 309 -7.78 -18.75 8.27
N ILE A 310 -8.25 -18.87 9.52
CA ILE A 310 -8.10 -20.09 10.33
C ILE A 310 -8.86 -21.25 9.71
N ILE A 311 -10.10 -21.02 9.27
CA ILE A 311 -10.93 -22.04 8.62
C ILE A 311 -10.27 -22.49 7.30
N ALA A 312 -9.84 -21.56 6.45
CA ALA A 312 -9.23 -21.86 5.16
C ALA A 312 -7.96 -22.71 5.29
N ALA A 313 -7.12 -22.42 6.30
CA ALA A 313 -5.86 -23.12 6.51
C ALA A 313 -6.01 -24.45 7.27
N PHE A 314 -6.85 -24.51 8.31
CA PHE A 314 -6.84 -25.62 9.26
C PHE A 314 -8.06 -26.55 9.19
N LEU A 315 -9.23 -26.09 8.73
CA LEU A 315 -10.47 -26.87 8.84
C LEU A 315 -10.40 -28.24 8.14
N PRO A 316 -9.84 -28.38 6.90
CA PRO A 316 -9.78 -29.69 6.25
C PRO A 316 -8.92 -30.70 7.01
N GLY A 317 -7.75 -30.26 7.49
CA GLY A 317 -6.85 -31.10 8.28
C GLY A 317 -7.46 -31.49 9.63
N LEU A 318 -8.07 -30.52 10.33
CA LEU A 318 -8.74 -30.78 11.61
C LEU A 318 -9.90 -31.76 11.47
N TRP A 319 -10.67 -31.68 10.37
CA TRP A 319 -11.74 -32.63 10.10
C TRP A 319 -11.21 -34.06 9.94
N VAL A 320 -10.14 -34.24 9.14
CA VAL A 320 -9.49 -35.54 8.95
C VAL A 320 -8.93 -36.08 10.27
N ALA A 321 -8.31 -35.22 11.09
CA ALA A 321 -7.79 -35.59 12.40
C ALA A 321 -8.89 -36.03 13.38
N ALA A 322 -10.02 -35.32 13.43
CA ALA A 322 -11.13 -35.63 14.32
C ALA A 322 -11.84 -36.93 13.91
N VAL A 323 -12.16 -37.09 12.62
CA VAL A 323 -12.87 -38.28 12.13
C VAL A 323 -11.95 -39.48 12.01
N GLY A 324 -10.65 -39.31 11.79
CA GLY A 324 -9.69 -40.41 11.62
C GLY A 324 -9.06 -40.92 12.90
N PHE A 325 -8.74 -40.04 13.86
CA PHE A 325 -7.91 -40.39 15.02
C PHE A 325 -8.57 -40.11 16.37
N HIS A 326 -9.46 -39.12 16.47
CA HIS A 326 -9.97 -38.62 17.76
C HIS A 326 -11.51 -38.54 17.80
N HIS A 327 -12.18 -39.67 17.67
CA HIS A 327 -13.65 -39.72 17.60
C HIS A 327 -14.36 -39.19 18.86
N ALA A 328 -13.71 -39.26 20.03
CA ALA A 328 -14.27 -38.82 21.32
C ALA A 328 -14.55 -37.31 21.41
N ILE A 329 -14.01 -36.51 20.49
CA ILE A 329 -14.23 -35.06 20.42
C ILE A 329 -15.60 -34.74 19.84
N LEU A 330 -16.17 -35.65 19.04
CA LEU A 330 -17.47 -35.46 18.41
C LEU A 330 -18.57 -36.00 19.32
N PRO A 331 -19.72 -35.28 19.45
CA PRO A 331 -20.90 -35.83 20.08
C PRO A 331 -21.26 -37.19 19.47
N PRO A 332 -21.58 -38.23 20.27
CA PRO A 332 -21.80 -39.58 19.76
C PRO A 332 -22.89 -39.67 18.67
N ALA A 333 -23.93 -38.84 18.79
CA ALA A 333 -24.98 -38.75 17.77
C ALA A 333 -24.45 -38.24 16.42
N LEU A 334 -23.59 -37.21 16.44
CA LEU A 334 -22.98 -36.64 15.24
C LEU A 334 -22.01 -37.65 14.60
N PHE A 335 -21.18 -38.31 15.40
CA PHE A 335 -20.24 -39.31 14.90
C PHE A 335 -20.96 -40.48 14.21
N ARG A 336 -22.04 -41.01 14.82
CA ARG A 336 -22.85 -42.07 14.19
C ARG A 336 -23.46 -41.63 12.86
N SER A 337 -23.98 -40.40 12.80
CA SER A 337 -24.51 -39.85 11.54
C SER A 337 -23.42 -39.72 10.46
N ILE A 338 -22.21 -39.28 10.83
CA ILE A 338 -21.08 -39.19 9.89
C ILE A 338 -20.66 -40.57 9.39
N GLN A 339 -20.64 -41.59 10.26
CA GLN A 339 -20.31 -42.96 9.86
C GLN A 339 -21.37 -43.57 8.94
N ALA A 340 -22.65 -43.41 9.28
CA ALA A 340 -23.76 -43.86 8.43
C ALA A 340 -23.71 -43.17 7.05
N ALA A 341 -23.42 -41.87 7.01
CA ALA A 341 -23.27 -41.12 5.75
C ALA A 341 -22.02 -41.49 4.93
N ARG A 342 -21.12 -42.32 5.48
CA ARG A 342 -19.95 -42.87 4.79
C ARG A 342 -20.16 -44.32 4.36
N GLU A 343 -21.26 -44.98 4.77
CA GLU A 343 -21.58 -46.33 4.33
C GLU A 343 -21.67 -46.37 2.80
N GLY A 344 -20.84 -47.21 2.17
CA GLY A 344 -20.75 -47.32 0.72
C GLY A 344 -19.69 -46.45 0.04
N VAL A 345 -18.98 -45.58 0.77
CA VAL A 345 -17.88 -44.77 0.20
C VAL A 345 -16.58 -45.58 0.15
N PRO A 346 -16.01 -45.86 -1.04
CA PRO A 346 -14.86 -46.77 -1.19
C PRO A 346 -13.52 -46.10 -0.84
N LEU A 347 -13.46 -44.77 -0.76
CA LEU A 347 -12.22 -44.03 -0.58
C LEU A 347 -11.82 -43.88 0.90
N PRO A 348 -10.51 -43.93 1.22
CA PRO A 348 -10.00 -43.51 2.51
C PRO A 348 -10.30 -42.02 2.76
N THR A 349 -10.60 -41.66 4.01
CA THR A 349 -10.96 -40.30 4.42
C THR A 349 -10.01 -39.21 3.91
N VAL A 350 -8.70 -39.50 3.91
CA VAL A 350 -7.65 -38.57 3.46
C VAL A 350 -7.70 -38.38 1.94
N VAL A 351 -7.78 -39.48 1.19
CA VAL A 351 -7.81 -39.46 -0.28
C VAL A 351 -9.06 -38.73 -0.76
N GLU A 352 -10.20 -39.01 -0.15
CA GLU A 352 -11.46 -38.34 -0.44
C GLU A 352 -11.38 -36.82 -0.24
N MET A 353 -10.78 -36.37 0.88
CA MET A 353 -10.57 -34.94 1.16
C MET A 353 -9.64 -34.30 0.12
N ILE A 354 -8.52 -34.95 -0.22
CA ILE A 354 -7.56 -34.43 -1.22
C ILE A 354 -8.22 -34.31 -2.59
N VAL A 355 -8.93 -35.34 -3.06
CA VAL A 355 -9.61 -35.32 -4.37
C VAL A 355 -10.62 -34.19 -4.43
N LEU A 356 -11.43 -34.02 -3.38
CA LEU A 356 -12.44 -32.97 -3.35
C LEU A 356 -11.82 -31.57 -3.26
N LEU A 357 -10.74 -31.38 -2.49
CA LEU A 357 -10.01 -30.11 -2.42
C LEU A 357 -9.36 -29.75 -3.76
N ILE A 358 -8.74 -30.72 -4.43
CA ILE A 358 -8.12 -30.51 -5.75
C ILE A 358 -9.21 -30.16 -6.77
N ALA A 359 -10.33 -30.89 -6.79
CA ALA A 359 -11.44 -30.59 -7.69
C ALA A 359 -12.00 -29.18 -7.46
N PHE A 360 -12.15 -28.76 -6.19
CA PHE A 360 -12.57 -27.41 -5.85
C PHE A 360 -11.54 -26.35 -6.30
N ASP A 361 -10.25 -26.57 -6.03
CA ASP A 361 -9.19 -25.63 -6.44
C ASP A 361 -9.09 -25.53 -7.98
N ILE A 362 -9.33 -26.62 -8.73
CA ILE A 362 -9.43 -26.61 -10.20
C ILE A 362 -10.58 -25.72 -10.67
N ILE A 363 -11.76 -25.84 -10.06
CA ILE A 363 -12.93 -25.01 -10.42
C ILE A 363 -12.62 -23.52 -10.18
N VAL A 364 -12.00 -23.20 -9.04
CA VAL A 364 -11.64 -21.82 -8.70
C VAL A 364 -10.59 -21.29 -9.67
N GLU A 365 -9.54 -22.04 -9.96
CA GLU A 365 -8.48 -21.66 -10.91
C GLU A 365 -9.01 -21.49 -12.34
N ALA A 366 -10.00 -22.28 -12.74
CA ALA A 366 -10.69 -22.11 -14.01
C ALA A 366 -11.56 -20.85 -14.01
N SER A 367 -12.25 -20.56 -12.90
CA SER A 367 -13.16 -19.42 -12.79
C SER A 367 -12.46 -18.06 -12.87
N THR A 368 -11.22 -17.94 -12.38
CA THR A 368 -10.45 -16.69 -12.42
C THR A 368 -9.98 -16.30 -13.81
N ARG A 369 -9.91 -17.25 -14.74
CA ARG A 369 -9.50 -17.03 -16.14
C ARG A 369 -10.69 -16.71 -17.04
N MET A 370 -11.91 -16.90 -16.55
CA MET A 370 -13.13 -16.65 -17.29
C MET A 370 -13.65 -15.23 -17.00
N PRO A 371 -14.35 -14.59 -17.96
CA PRO A 371 -15.05 -13.33 -17.70
C PRO A 371 -15.99 -13.46 -16.50
N MET A 372 -16.13 -12.39 -15.70
CA MET A 372 -16.83 -12.41 -14.41
C MET A 372 -18.18 -13.16 -14.42
N ARG A 373 -19.02 -12.95 -15.45
CA ARG A 373 -20.33 -13.63 -15.57
C ARG A 373 -20.21 -15.14 -15.76
N VAL A 374 -19.22 -15.59 -16.54
CA VAL A 374 -18.94 -17.01 -16.79
C VAL A 374 -18.25 -17.63 -15.58
N GLY A 375 -17.32 -16.92 -14.93
CA GLY A 375 -16.66 -17.36 -13.70
C GLY A 375 -17.65 -17.60 -12.55
N GLN A 376 -18.62 -16.69 -12.37
CA GLN A 376 -19.70 -16.87 -11.38
C GLN A 376 -20.56 -18.09 -11.70
N ALA A 377 -20.98 -18.28 -12.96
CA ALA A 377 -21.74 -19.44 -13.38
C ALA A 377 -20.95 -20.75 -13.15
N LEU A 378 -19.67 -20.78 -13.55
CA LEU A 378 -18.79 -21.93 -13.36
C LEU A 378 -18.59 -22.26 -11.88
N GLY A 379 -18.49 -21.26 -11.00
CA GLY A 379 -18.40 -21.46 -9.56
C GLY A 379 -19.66 -22.08 -8.96
N ILE A 380 -20.85 -21.60 -9.36
CA ILE A 380 -22.14 -22.14 -8.89
C ILE A 380 -22.35 -23.56 -9.40
N VAL A 381 -22.18 -23.76 -10.72
CA VAL A 381 -22.35 -25.05 -11.39
C VAL A 381 -21.30 -26.05 -10.86
N GLY A 382 -20.04 -25.64 -10.78
CA GLY A 382 -18.95 -26.46 -10.28
C GLY A 382 -19.15 -26.86 -8.82
N GLY A 383 -19.53 -25.94 -7.93
CA GLY A 383 -19.75 -26.25 -6.52
C GLY A 383 -20.95 -27.17 -6.28
N ILE A 384 -22.10 -26.87 -6.89
CA ILE A 384 -23.35 -27.63 -6.67
C ILE A 384 -23.30 -28.98 -7.39
N ILE A 385 -22.97 -28.99 -8.69
CA ILE A 385 -23.05 -30.22 -9.49
C ILE A 385 -21.95 -31.19 -9.08
N LEU A 386 -20.70 -30.74 -8.91
CA LEU A 386 -19.63 -31.63 -8.49
C LEU A 386 -19.89 -32.18 -7.08
N GLY A 387 -20.35 -31.33 -6.16
CA GLY A 387 -20.70 -31.76 -4.80
C GLY A 387 -21.84 -32.77 -4.78
N GLN A 388 -22.95 -32.47 -5.46
CA GLN A 388 -24.12 -33.36 -5.51
C GLN A 388 -23.82 -34.66 -6.27
N ALA A 389 -23.16 -34.59 -7.42
CA ALA A 389 -22.81 -35.77 -8.21
C ALA A 389 -21.83 -36.68 -7.46
N ALA A 390 -20.83 -36.10 -6.78
CA ALA A 390 -19.87 -36.89 -5.98
C ALA A 390 -20.55 -37.61 -4.80
N VAL A 391 -21.54 -36.97 -4.18
CA VAL A 391 -22.34 -37.56 -3.10
C VAL A 391 -23.28 -38.63 -3.64
N GLN A 392 -24.00 -38.38 -4.73
CA GLN A 392 -24.93 -39.33 -5.35
C GLN A 392 -24.23 -40.56 -5.91
N ALA A 393 -23.03 -40.39 -6.48
CA ALA A 393 -22.21 -41.49 -6.97
C ALA A 393 -21.55 -42.29 -5.83
N GLY A 394 -21.69 -41.87 -4.57
CA GLY A 394 -21.11 -42.53 -3.41
C GLY A 394 -19.57 -42.42 -3.34
N PHE A 395 -18.94 -41.54 -4.12
CA PHE A 395 -17.49 -41.35 -4.06
C PHE A 395 -17.06 -40.51 -2.86
N VAL A 396 -17.94 -39.63 -2.38
CA VAL A 396 -17.63 -38.65 -1.33
C VAL A 396 -18.80 -38.54 -0.34
N SER A 397 -18.51 -38.41 0.95
CA SER A 397 -19.51 -38.25 1.99
C SER A 397 -20.02 -36.79 2.07
N PRO A 398 -21.33 -36.57 2.28
CA PRO A 398 -21.93 -35.23 2.33
C PRO A 398 -21.22 -34.27 3.31
N GLY A 399 -20.79 -34.78 4.46
CA GLY A 399 -20.07 -33.98 5.46
C GLY A 399 -18.77 -33.37 4.93
N LYS A 400 -18.01 -34.07 4.09
CA LYS A 400 -16.76 -33.52 3.52
C LYS A 400 -17.03 -32.44 2.47
N VAL A 401 -18.12 -32.56 1.71
CA VAL A 401 -18.57 -31.52 0.78
C VAL A 401 -18.88 -30.21 1.49
N ILE A 402 -19.51 -30.26 2.66
CA ILE A 402 -19.77 -29.07 3.49
C ILE A 402 -18.45 -28.44 3.95
N ILE A 403 -17.52 -29.25 4.44
CA ILE A 403 -16.21 -28.78 4.92
C ILE A 403 -15.40 -28.11 3.82
N VAL A 404 -15.31 -28.73 2.64
CA VAL A 404 -14.58 -28.16 1.50
C VAL A 404 -15.25 -26.88 1.01
N SER A 405 -16.57 -26.86 0.91
CA SER A 405 -17.33 -25.65 0.53
C SER A 405 -17.06 -24.49 1.51
N LEU A 406 -17.13 -24.76 2.81
CA LEU A 406 -16.87 -23.75 3.84
C LEU A 406 -15.41 -23.26 3.79
N THR A 407 -14.45 -24.15 3.56
CA THR A 407 -13.03 -23.81 3.41
C THR A 407 -12.79 -22.93 2.19
N GLY A 408 -13.47 -23.23 1.08
CA GLY A 408 -13.43 -22.42 -0.14
C GLY A 408 -13.97 -21.01 0.08
N LEU A 409 -15.17 -20.90 0.66
CA LEU A 409 -15.78 -19.62 1.00
C LEU A 409 -14.90 -18.80 1.96
N ALA A 410 -14.30 -19.46 2.96
CA ALA A 410 -13.40 -18.83 3.91
C ALA A 410 -12.14 -18.26 3.23
N THR A 411 -11.64 -18.92 2.18
CA THR A 411 -10.49 -18.44 1.39
C THR A 411 -10.81 -17.13 0.66
N PHE A 412 -12.04 -16.96 0.15
CA PHE A 412 -12.47 -15.72 -0.52
C PHE A 412 -12.72 -14.54 0.41
N THR A 413 -12.70 -14.74 1.72
CA THR A 413 -12.76 -13.61 2.67
C THR A 413 -11.48 -12.78 2.69
N GLN A 414 -10.38 -13.29 2.10
CA GLN A 414 -9.10 -12.59 2.14
C GLN A 414 -9.08 -11.36 1.23
N PRO A 415 -8.69 -10.17 1.75
CA PRO A 415 -8.75 -8.93 1.00
C PRO A 415 -7.56 -8.77 0.03
N SER A 416 -6.51 -9.58 0.17
CA SER A 416 -5.33 -9.52 -0.69
C SER A 416 -5.25 -10.77 -1.57
N PRO A 417 -5.29 -10.63 -2.90
CA PRO A 417 -5.09 -11.75 -3.82
C PRO A 417 -3.75 -12.47 -3.60
N ALA A 418 -2.73 -11.75 -3.14
CA ALA A 418 -1.42 -12.31 -2.83
C ALA A 418 -1.45 -13.34 -1.69
N LEU A 419 -2.50 -13.38 -0.87
CA LEU A 419 -2.65 -14.34 0.24
C LEU A 419 -3.43 -15.61 -0.16
N LEU A 420 -4.16 -15.59 -1.29
CA LEU A 420 -4.97 -16.72 -1.75
C LEU A 420 -4.11 -17.95 -2.09
N GLY A 421 -3.03 -17.74 -2.86
CA GLY A 421 -2.06 -18.80 -3.21
C GLY A 421 -1.36 -19.41 -1.98
N PRO A 422 -0.75 -18.60 -1.09
CA PRO A 422 -0.12 -19.09 0.13
C PRO A 422 -1.07 -19.92 1.01
N LEU A 423 -2.31 -19.46 1.22
CA LEU A 423 -3.30 -20.21 2.01
C LEU A 423 -3.68 -21.54 1.35
N ARG A 424 -3.76 -21.59 0.01
CA ARG A 424 -3.99 -22.84 -0.73
C ARG A 424 -2.89 -23.85 -0.43
N VAL A 425 -1.61 -23.44 -0.45
CA VAL A 425 -0.47 -24.32 -0.13
C VAL A 425 -0.47 -24.75 1.34
N ILE A 426 -0.64 -23.79 2.26
CA ILE A 426 -0.65 -24.05 3.71
C ILE A 426 -1.74 -25.08 4.08
N LYS A 427 -2.93 -24.97 3.49
CA LYS A 427 -4.04 -25.92 3.65
C LYS A 427 -3.63 -27.37 3.38
N TYR A 428 -2.90 -27.64 2.30
CA TYR A 428 -2.42 -28.99 1.97
C TYR A 428 -1.33 -29.47 2.92
N VAL A 429 -0.40 -28.58 3.30
CA VAL A 429 0.65 -28.91 4.29
C VAL A 429 0.00 -29.33 5.62
N VAL A 430 -0.93 -28.54 6.14
CA VAL A 430 -1.68 -28.86 7.36
C VAL A 430 -2.44 -30.17 7.22
N LEU A 431 -3.11 -30.40 6.08
CA LEU A 431 -3.83 -31.64 5.81
C LEU A 431 -2.93 -32.88 5.89
N VAL A 432 -1.71 -32.80 5.33
CA VAL A 432 -0.74 -33.90 5.35
C VAL A 432 -0.24 -34.18 6.77
N PHE A 433 0.08 -33.15 7.55
CA PHE A 433 0.47 -33.35 8.95
C PHE A 433 -0.67 -33.96 9.77
N CYS A 434 -1.90 -33.45 9.61
CA CYS A 434 -3.08 -33.96 10.31
C CYS A 434 -3.46 -35.39 9.89
N SER A 435 -3.24 -35.76 8.62
CA SER A 435 -3.52 -37.12 8.15
C SER A 435 -2.50 -38.13 8.66
N ALA A 436 -1.26 -37.72 8.91
CA ALA A 436 -0.21 -38.58 9.45
C ALA A 436 -0.25 -38.70 10.99
N LEU A 437 -0.51 -37.58 11.69
CA LEU A 437 -0.32 -37.48 13.15
C LEU A 437 -1.62 -37.10 13.91
N GLY A 438 -2.76 -37.01 13.23
CA GLY A 438 -4.02 -36.55 13.83
C GLY A 438 -3.91 -35.12 14.37
N LEU A 439 -4.48 -34.87 15.56
CA LEU A 439 -4.46 -33.54 16.18
C LEU A 439 -3.05 -33.06 16.58
N PHE A 440 -2.13 -34.00 16.82
CA PHE A 440 -0.72 -33.66 17.04
C PHE A 440 -0.08 -33.07 15.77
N GLY A 441 -0.52 -33.51 14.58
CA GLY A 441 -0.13 -32.89 13.32
C GLY A 441 -0.62 -31.44 13.19
N ALA A 442 -1.82 -31.15 13.68
CA ALA A 442 -2.36 -29.79 13.69
C ALA A 442 -1.52 -28.85 14.57
N THR A 443 -1.16 -29.30 15.79
CA THR A 443 -0.32 -28.49 16.69
C THR A 443 1.08 -28.26 16.10
N TRP A 444 1.70 -29.28 15.51
CA TRP A 444 2.97 -29.14 14.81
C TRP A 444 2.89 -28.17 13.64
N SER A 445 1.82 -28.23 12.85
CA SER A 445 1.61 -27.31 11.73
C SER A 445 1.53 -25.85 12.20
N ILE A 446 0.82 -25.60 13.30
CA ILE A 446 0.74 -24.26 13.91
C ILE A 446 2.13 -23.78 14.36
N ILE A 447 2.89 -24.65 15.03
CA ILE A 447 4.25 -24.32 15.52
C ILE A 447 5.18 -24.00 14.33
N LEU A 448 5.19 -24.84 13.30
CA LEU A 448 6.04 -24.64 12.12
C LEU A 448 5.69 -23.37 11.36
N LEU A 449 4.38 -23.10 11.17
CA LEU A 449 3.92 -21.85 10.56
C LEU A 449 4.34 -20.64 11.40
N ALA A 450 4.17 -20.69 12.73
CA ALA A 450 4.57 -19.60 13.62
C ALA A 450 6.09 -19.35 13.57
N LEU A 451 6.90 -20.40 13.55
CA LEU A 451 8.35 -20.31 13.41
C LEU A 451 8.74 -19.69 12.07
N GLN A 452 8.15 -20.16 10.97
CA GLN A 452 8.44 -19.67 9.63
C GLN A 452 8.09 -18.19 9.50
N VAL A 453 6.88 -17.78 9.86
CA VAL A 453 6.44 -16.38 9.75
C VAL A 453 7.27 -15.46 10.66
N SER A 454 7.66 -15.94 11.84
CA SER A 454 8.51 -15.17 12.78
C SER A 454 9.97 -15.05 12.32
N SER A 455 10.45 -15.99 11.50
CA SER A 455 11.81 -15.95 10.96
C SER A 455 11.96 -14.96 9.79
N PHE A 456 10.86 -14.67 9.10
CA PHE A 456 10.88 -13.80 7.94
C PHE A 456 11.15 -12.34 8.29
N ARG A 457 11.91 -11.70 7.39
CA ARG A 457 12.19 -10.27 7.41
C ARG A 457 11.80 -9.66 6.07
N SER A 458 11.42 -8.40 6.12
CA SER A 458 11.16 -7.55 4.95
C SER A 458 12.08 -6.34 5.09
N PHE A 459 13.18 -6.31 4.32
CA PHE A 459 14.15 -5.22 4.31
C PHE A 459 14.73 -4.94 5.70
N GLY A 460 15.10 -6.02 6.39
CA GLY A 460 15.64 -5.98 7.76
C GLY A 460 14.59 -5.88 8.87
N TYR A 461 13.34 -5.56 8.55
CA TYR A 461 12.25 -5.46 9.54
C TYR A 461 11.59 -6.83 9.81
N PRO A 462 11.27 -7.16 11.07
CA PRO A 462 10.56 -8.41 11.40
C PRO A 462 9.16 -8.44 10.76
N TYR A 463 8.87 -9.46 9.96
CA TYR A 463 7.62 -9.57 9.20
C TYR A 463 6.36 -9.66 10.09
N MET A 464 6.52 -10.18 11.32
CA MET A 464 5.45 -10.30 12.31
C MET A 464 5.21 -9.03 13.13
N TYR A 465 5.92 -7.93 12.89
CA TYR A 465 5.62 -6.67 13.57
C TYR A 465 4.20 -6.20 13.23
N PRO A 466 3.40 -5.69 14.18
CA PRO A 466 3.69 -5.36 15.58
C PRO A 466 3.43 -6.48 16.61
N LEU A 467 3.17 -7.72 16.19
CA LEU A 467 2.98 -8.86 17.09
C LEU A 467 4.31 -9.40 17.63
N SER A 468 5.35 -9.41 16.79
CA SER A 468 6.72 -9.78 17.17
C SER A 468 7.73 -8.91 16.42
N PRO A 469 8.48 -8.03 17.09
CA PRO A 469 8.45 -7.73 18.53
C PRO A 469 7.12 -7.10 18.94
N PHE A 470 6.63 -7.48 20.13
CA PHE A 470 5.30 -7.09 20.59
C PHE A 470 5.23 -5.58 20.90
N ALA A 471 4.45 -4.86 20.10
CA ALA A 471 4.15 -3.46 20.29
C ALA A 471 2.65 -3.29 20.55
N TRP A 472 2.27 -3.16 21.83
CA TRP A 472 0.88 -3.13 22.29
C TRP A 472 -0.07 -2.25 21.43
N ARG A 473 0.34 -1.01 21.14
CA ARG A 473 -0.50 -0.07 20.36
C ARG A 473 -0.70 -0.50 18.91
N GLY A 474 0.34 -1.04 18.28
CA GLY A 474 0.24 -1.56 16.92
C GLY A 474 -0.54 -2.87 16.89
N ALA A 475 -0.31 -3.77 17.84
CA ALA A 475 -1.00 -5.05 17.95
C ALA A 475 -2.52 -4.86 18.14
N LEU A 476 -2.94 -3.85 18.93
CA LEU A 476 -4.36 -3.51 19.04
C LEU A 476 -4.95 -3.07 17.71
N ASP A 477 -4.25 -2.25 16.92
CA ASP A 477 -4.75 -1.77 15.62
C ASP A 477 -4.81 -2.87 14.56
N VAL A 478 -4.09 -3.98 14.72
CA VAL A 478 -4.23 -5.16 13.85
C VAL A 478 -5.64 -5.75 13.98
N PHE A 479 -6.10 -5.99 15.20
CA PHE A 479 -7.36 -6.69 15.46
C PHE A 479 -8.55 -5.75 15.57
N VAL A 480 -8.37 -4.62 16.26
CA VAL A 480 -9.43 -3.65 16.56
C VAL A 480 -9.11 -2.34 15.90
N ARG A 481 -9.98 -1.88 15.00
CA ARG A 481 -9.80 -0.56 14.39
C ARG A 481 -10.17 0.50 15.40
N ALA A 482 -9.17 1.21 15.91
CA ALA A 482 -9.41 2.39 16.74
C ALA A 482 -9.85 3.59 15.87
N PRO A 483 -10.68 4.51 16.41
CA PRO A 483 -10.93 5.80 15.77
C PRO A 483 -9.62 6.54 15.49
N MET A 484 -9.53 7.22 14.34
CA MET A 484 -8.32 7.93 13.91
C MET A 484 -7.82 8.92 14.97
N GLN A 485 -8.74 9.56 15.70
CA GLN A 485 -8.46 10.50 16.80
C GLN A 485 -7.65 9.87 17.95
N TRP A 486 -7.70 8.54 18.11
CA TRP A 486 -6.98 7.80 19.14
C TRP A 486 -5.63 7.26 18.65
N GLN A 487 -5.24 7.57 17.42
CA GLN A 487 -3.98 7.17 16.79
C GLN A 487 -3.05 8.37 16.52
N PRO A 488 -2.59 9.09 17.55
CA PRO A 488 -1.74 10.28 17.36
C PRO A 488 -0.32 9.95 16.91
N LEU A 489 0.08 8.68 16.91
CA LEU A 489 1.44 8.24 16.62
C LEU A 489 1.50 7.38 15.36
N ARG A 490 2.62 7.46 14.65
CA ARG A 490 2.98 6.58 13.53
C ARG A 490 3.60 5.26 14.05
N PRO A 491 3.62 4.19 13.25
CA PRO A 491 4.40 2.98 13.54
C PRO A 491 5.87 3.31 13.79
N THR A 492 6.44 2.80 14.88
CA THR A 492 7.71 3.29 15.43
C THR A 492 8.98 2.75 14.77
N LEU A 493 8.90 1.65 14.02
CA LEU A 493 10.10 1.02 13.44
C LEU A 493 10.55 1.68 12.13
N GLN A 494 9.59 2.04 11.28
CA GLN A 494 9.88 2.56 9.93
C GLN A 494 9.93 4.09 9.90
N SER A 495 9.34 4.77 10.89
CA SER A 495 9.28 6.23 10.94
C SER A 495 10.26 6.82 11.95
N GLU A 496 11.02 7.83 11.52
CA GLU A 496 11.82 8.68 12.41
C GLU A 496 10.92 9.64 13.19
N ASN A 497 9.92 10.21 12.49
CA ASN A 497 8.91 11.07 13.11
C ASN A 497 7.70 10.25 13.55
N THR A 498 7.68 9.90 14.83
CA THR A 498 6.62 9.07 15.42
C THR A 498 5.28 9.79 15.63
N ARG A 499 5.14 11.11 15.39
CA ARG A 499 3.87 11.84 15.61
C ARG A 499 3.08 12.05 14.32
N ARG A 500 1.89 11.45 14.25
CA ARG A 500 0.93 11.58 13.15
C ARG A 500 0.07 12.84 13.29
N MET A 501 -0.42 13.13 14.50
CA MET A 501 -1.25 14.31 14.77
C MET A 501 -0.47 15.38 15.54
N GLY A 502 -0.68 16.64 15.16
CA GLY A 502 -0.27 17.80 15.96
C GLY A 502 -1.05 17.86 17.30
N LYS A 503 -0.84 18.93 18.08
CA LYS A 503 -1.73 19.18 19.22
C LYS A 503 -3.11 19.50 18.67
N THR A 504 -4.00 18.52 18.61
CA THR A 504 -5.42 18.77 18.31
C THR A 504 -5.91 19.76 19.37
N PRO A 505 -6.59 20.86 18.99
CA PRO A 505 -7.33 21.62 19.98
C PRO A 505 -8.30 20.62 20.60
N SER A 506 -8.15 20.35 21.89
CA SER A 506 -9.05 19.47 22.60
C SER A 506 -10.45 19.98 22.33
N LEU A 507 -11.31 19.15 21.73
CA LEU A 507 -12.75 19.37 21.79
C LEU A 507 -13.07 19.40 23.28
N SER A 508 -13.04 20.59 23.88
CA SER A 508 -13.44 20.81 25.25
C SER A 508 -14.81 20.18 25.34
N LYS A 509 -14.97 19.25 26.28
CA LYS A 509 -16.29 18.83 26.73
C LYS A 509 -17.10 20.11 26.96
N ARG A 510 -17.95 20.49 26.00
CA ARG A 510 -19.09 21.34 26.29
C ARG A 510 -19.89 20.50 27.27
N ARG A 511 -19.69 20.77 28.56
CA ARG A 511 -20.68 20.40 29.56
C ARG A 511 -21.98 20.97 29.01
N PRO A 512 -23.06 20.19 28.85
CA PRO A 512 -24.35 20.81 28.64
C PRO A 512 -24.53 21.80 29.80
N GLY A 513 -24.78 23.06 29.46
CA GLY A 513 -25.12 24.07 30.44
C GLY A 513 -26.25 23.52 31.28
N GLY A 514 -26.01 23.38 32.58
CA GLY A 514 -27.09 23.24 33.52
C GLY A 514 -27.72 24.61 33.64
N ASP A 515 -28.82 24.81 32.92
CA ASP A 515 -29.85 25.74 33.35
C ASP A 515 -30.83 24.91 34.19
N ALA A 516 -30.63 24.96 35.50
CA ALA A 516 -31.59 24.66 36.55
C ALA A 516 -31.30 25.59 37.73
#